data_AF-A0A8J2QB66-F1
#
_entry.id   AF-A0A8J2QB66-F1
#
_cell.length_a   1.000
_cell.length_b   1.000
_cell.length_c   1.000
_cell.angle_alpha   90.00
_cell.angle_beta   90.00
_cell.angle_gamma   90.00
#
_symmetry.space_group_name_H-M   'P 1'
#
loop_
_entity.id
_entity.type
_entity.pdbx_description
1 polymer ?
#
loop_
_entity_poly.entity_id
_entity_poly.type
_entity_poly.pdbx_seq_one_letter_code
_entity_poly.pdbx_strand_id
1 'polypeptide(L)'
;MSSLKRSSKVGQRIHRERPQPESRAQFGLLEKKKDYVQRARDYNYKKEKLRSLRQKALNRNPDEFHFHMIRSHVGDDGVHHENTPEPDEDTLVQKKLKDLEDLKYVKHRLNVENQKIEKLRATLHFADTVVAKNTHTIFVDTEQEAKSFDPVKYFKTPKEVLDRRYNRPRISTLQSSAIINAGKKDDVKQADHERRKMYSELLKRMQRAKELKIVVEKLEVRRNVAESKGKELRPKKIAKGEPMKAPIYKWIYERKK
;
A
#
# COMPACT_ATOMS: atom_id res chain seq x y z
N MET A 1 40.93 47.70 18.62
CA MET A 1 40.51 48.43 17.39
C MET A 1 39.73 47.50 16.46
N SER A 2 38.40 47.55 16.51
CA SER A 2 37.49 46.73 15.69
C SER A 2 36.92 47.48 14.46
N SER A 3 37.10 48.80 14.38
CA SER A 3 36.49 49.68 13.37
C SER A 3 37.15 49.64 11.99
N LEU A 4 38.47 49.36 11.89
CA LEU A 4 39.22 49.31 10.63
C LEU A 4 39.33 47.90 10.01
N LYS A 5 38.74 46.87 10.64
CA LYS A 5 38.83 45.47 10.17
C LYS A 5 38.17 45.22 8.81
N ARG A 6 37.18 46.03 8.43
CA ARG A 6 36.50 45.88 7.13
C ARG A 6 37.37 46.43 6.01
N SER A 7 37.93 47.63 6.16
CA SER A 7 38.85 48.27 5.21
C SER A 7 40.08 47.41 4.92
N SER A 8 40.71 46.81 5.94
CA SER A 8 41.88 45.93 5.75
C SER A 8 41.55 44.58 5.08
N LYS A 9 40.27 44.18 5.06
CA LYS A 9 39.81 42.93 4.43
C LYS A 9 39.39 43.12 2.97
N VAL A 10 39.12 44.35 2.54
CA VAL A 10 38.73 44.68 1.15
C VAL A 10 39.85 44.33 0.15
N GLY A 11 41.12 44.39 0.56
CA GLY A 11 42.27 44.04 -0.28
C GLY A 11 42.81 42.61 -0.11
N GLN A 12 42.23 41.79 0.77
CA GLN A 12 42.74 40.43 1.02
C GLN A 12 42.16 39.43 0.01
N ARG A 13 43.04 38.74 -0.73
CA ARG A 13 42.64 37.70 -1.68
C ARG A 13 42.11 36.47 -0.93
N ILE A 14 40.94 35.99 -1.34
CA ILE A 14 40.40 34.72 -0.83
C ILE A 14 41.13 33.56 -1.50
N HIS A 15 41.87 32.78 -0.71
CA HIS A 15 42.50 31.55 -1.18
C HIS A 15 41.47 30.40 -1.15
N ARG A 16 41.16 29.85 -2.32
CA ARG A 16 40.25 28.70 -2.47
C ARG A 16 41.04 27.39 -2.37
N GLU A 17 40.43 26.38 -1.76
CA GLU A 17 41.02 25.05 -1.62
C GLU A 17 40.89 24.27 -2.94
N ARG A 18 41.89 23.44 -3.27
CA ARG A 18 41.90 22.63 -4.51
C ARG A 18 41.10 21.33 -4.36
N PRO A 19 40.39 20.86 -5.41
CA PRO A 19 39.70 19.57 -5.41
C PRO A 19 40.66 18.38 -5.51
N GLN A 20 40.13 17.16 -5.36
CA GLN A 20 40.84 15.91 -5.68
C GLN A 20 41.07 15.81 -7.20
N PRO A 21 42.24 15.35 -7.69
CA PRO A 21 42.45 15.10 -9.11
C PRO A 21 41.50 14.03 -9.66
N GLU A 22 41.04 14.19 -10.90
CA GLU A 22 40.05 13.29 -11.52
C GLU A 22 40.54 11.84 -11.59
N SER A 23 41.82 11.61 -11.88
CA SER A 23 42.44 10.27 -11.89
C SER A 23 42.38 9.56 -10.54
N ARG A 24 42.16 10.29 -9.43
CA ARG A 24 42.05 9.78 -8.06
C ARG A 24 40.67 9.98 -7.45
N ALA A 25 39.67 10.35 -8.24
CA ALA A 25 38.30 10.54 -7.77
C ALA A 25 37.72 9.28 -7.10
N GLN A 26 38.19 8.08 -7.47
CA GLN A 26 37.78 6.81 -6.86
C GLN A 26 38.02 6.75 -5.34
N PHE A 27 39.05 7.44 -4.82
CA PHE A 27 39.38 7.45 -3.38
C PHE A 27 38.55 8.45 -2.56
N GLY A 28 37.61 9.15 -3.20
CA GLY A 28 36.78 10.15 -2.55
C GLY A 28 37.51 11.49 -2.36
N LEU A 29 37.00 12.28 -1.40
CA LEU A 29 37.45 13.64 -1.17
C LEU A 29 38.90 13.69 -0.66
N LEU A 30 39.70 14.63 -1.18
CA LEU A 30 41.06 14.88 -0.70
C LEU A 30 41.02 15.59 0.65
N GLU A 31 41.21 14.84 1.73
CA GLU A 31 41.27 15.40 3.09
C GLU A 31 42.27 16.56 3.19
N LYS A 32 41.86 17.63 3.86
CA LYS A 32 42.69 18.79 4.17
C LYS A 32 43.05 18.81 5.65
N LYS A 33 43.85 19.80 6.04
CA LYS A 33 44.31 19.94 7.44
C LYS A 33 43.15 20.03 8.43
N LYS A 34 42.04 20.68 8.06
CA LYS A 34 40.84 20.78 8.90
C LYS A 34 40.21 19.40 9.13
N ASP A 35 40.05 18.62 8.08
CA ASP A 35 39.49 17.26 8.13
C ASP A 35 40.39 16.32 8.93
N TYR A 36 41.72 16.38 8.70
CA TYR A 36 42.70 15.64 9.49
C TYR A 36 42.60 15.96 10.98
N VAL A 37 42.47 17.23 11.36
CA VAL A 37 42.35 17.63 12.76
C VAL A 37 41.07 17.05 13.39
N GLN A 38 39.94 17.06 12.67
CA GLN A 38 38.70 16.45 13.15
C GLN A 38 38.85 14.93 13.31
N ARG A 39 39.42 14.25 12.31
CA ARG A 39 39.68 12.80 12.34
C ARG A 39 40.61 12.41 13.48
N ALA A 40 41.71 13.14 13.68
CA ALA A 40 42.66 12.89 14.76
C ALA A 40 42.04 13.10 16.14
N ARG A 41 41.19 14.13 16.30
CA ARG A 41 40.45 14.38 17.55
C ARG A 41 39.46 13.25 17.86
N ASP A 42 38.67 12.82 16.87
CA ASP A 42 37.75 11.69 17.03
C ASP A 42 38.48 10.39 17.40
N TYR A 43 39.58 10.09 16.71
CA TYR A 43 40.41 8.92 17.01
C TYR A 43 40.97 8.97 18.44
N ASN A 44 41.52 10.11 18.85
CA ASN A 44 42.08 10.27 20.20
C ASN A 44 40.98 10.17 21.27
N TYR A 45 39.80 10.75 21.03
CA TYR A 45 38.64 10.60 21.93
C TYR A 45 38.23 9.13 22.09
N LYS A 46 38.09 8.40 20.98
CA LYS A 46 37.76 6.96 21.01
C LYS A 46 38.84 6.14 21.70
N LYS A 47 40.11 6.44 21.45
CA LYS A 47 41.26 5.80 22.10
C LYS A 47 41.25 6.01 23.60
N GLU A 48 41.02 7.24 24.07
CA GLU A 48 40.90 7.56 25.49
C GLU A 48 39.69 6.89 26.14
N LYS A 49 38.54 6.88 25.46
CA LYS A 49 37.33 6.18 25.92
C LYS A 49 37.59 4.68 26.08
N LEU A 50 38.20 4.03 25.09
CA LEU A 50 38.57 2.62 25.16
C LEU A 50 39.56 2.33 26.29
N ARG A 51 40.54 3.21 26.52
CA ARG A 51 41.47 3.09 27.65
C ARG A 51 40.72 3.14 28.99
N SER A 52 39.78 4.08 29.15
CA SER A 52 38.96 4.19 30.35
C SER A 52 38.08 2.96 30.56
N LEU A 53 37.43 2.46 29.50
CA LEU A 53 36.61 1.25 29.56
C LEU A 53 37.43 0.00 29.93
N ARG A 54 38.65 -0.14 29.38
CA ARG A 54 39.57 -1.22 29.77
C ARG A 54 39.95 -1.14 31.25
N GLN A 55 40.26 0.05 31.76
CA GLN A 55 40.56 0.23 33.17
C GLN A 55 39.36 -0.15 34.06
N LYS A 56 38.15 0.22 33.67
CA LYS A 56 36.93 -0.16 34.39
C LYS A 56 36.70 -1.68 34.37
N ALA A 57 36.93 -2.32 33.23
CA ALA A 57 36.81 -3.76 33.11
C ALA A 57 37.84 -4.51 33.98
N LEU A 58 39.09 -4.00 34.04
CA LEU A 58 40.14 -4.56 34.90
C LEU A 58 39.85 -4.38 36.39
N ASN A 59 39.27 -3.24 36.76
CA ASN A 59 38.94 -2.91 38.15
C ASN A 59 37.53 -3.39 38.56
N ARG A 60 36.89 -4.27 37.78
CA ARG A 60 35.53 -4.76 38.06
C ARG A 60 35.54 -5.65 39.31
N ASN A 61 34.64 -5.39 40.24
CA ASN A 61 34.41 -6.27 41.39
C ASN A 61 33.55 -7.47 40.93
N PRO A 62 34.03 -8.72 41.04
CA PRO A 62 33.24 -9.89 40.63
C PRO A 62 31.94 -10.06 41.44
N ASP A 63 31.90 -9.54 42.67
CA ASP A 63 30.77 -9.68 43.60
C ASP A 63 29.83 -8.46 43.59
N GLU A 64 29.95 -7.56 42.61
CA GLU A 64 29.06 -6.41 42.50
C GLU A 64 27.61 -6.82 42.19
N PHE A 65 26.65 -6.25 42.92
CA PHE A 65 25.22 -6.48 42.68
C PHE A 65 24.47 -5.16 42.51
N HIS A 66 23.79 -5.04 41.38
CA HIS A 66 22.84 -3.95 41.10
C HIS A 66 21.44 -4.54 40.90
N PHE A 67 20.40 -3.92 41.48
CA PHE A 67 19.01 -4.40 41.33
C PHE A 67 18.54 -4.53 39.88
N HIS A 68 19.14 -3.77 38.96
CA HIS A 68 18.84 -3.86 37.53
C HIS A 68 19.31 -5.18 36.89
N MET A 69 20.26 -5.90 37.51
CA MET A 69 20.69 -7.24 37.08
C MET A 69 19.57 -8.29 37.20
N ILE A 70 18.49 -8.00 37.93
CA ILE A 70 17.30 -8.88 37.99
C ILE A 70 16.47 -8.75 36.69
N ARG A 71 16.46 -7.55 36.09
CA ARG A 71 15.67 -7.22 34.89
C ARG A 71 16.48 -7.26 33.60
N SER A 72 17.73 -7.70 33.67
CA SER A 72 18.62 -7.80 32.52
C SER A 72 19.49 -9.03 32.65
N HIS A 73 19.94 -9.57 31.54
CA HIS A 73 20.83 -10.72 31.51
C HIS A 73 21.96 -10.49 30.52
N VAL A 74 23.02 -11.26 30.64
CA VAL A 74 24.10 -11.32 29.65
C VAL A 74 23.84 -12.56 28.79
N GLY A 75 23.76 -12.38 27.48
CA GLY A 75 23.59 -13.49 26.53
C GLY A 75 24.81 -14.39 26.46
N ASP A 76 24.69 -15.54 25.77
CA ASP A 76 25.81 -16.46 25.53
C ASP A 76 26.95 -15.82 24.72
N ASP A 77 26.65 -14.74 24.00
CA ASP A 77 27.59 -13.90 23.25
C ASP A 77 28.34 -12.86 24.11
N GLY A 78 28.00 -12.77 25.41
CA GLY A 78 28.60 -11.84 26.35
C GLY A 78 28.05 -10.40 26.26
N VAL A 79 26.97 -10.18 25.53
CA VAL A 79 26.33 -8.85 25.37
C VAL A 79 25.18 -8.70 26.38
N HIS A 80 25.02 -7.49 26.92
CA HIS A 80 23.94 -7.16 27.85
C HIS A 80 22.60 -6.99 27.12
N HIS A 81 21.57 -7.67 27.61
CA HIS A 81 20.20 -7.59 27.11
C HIS A 81 19.24 -7.21 28.24
N GLU A 82 18.32 -6.29 27.94
CA GLU A 82 17.20 -6.00 28.84
C GLU A 82 16.12 -7.07 28.68
N ASN A 83 15.60 -7.59 29.79
CA ASN A 83 14.42 -8.44 29.76
C ASN A 83 13.25 -7.54 29.38
N THR A 84 12.65 -7.78 28.21
CA THR A 84 11.44 -7.07 27.82
C THR A 84 10.36 -7.39 28.87
N PRO A 85 9.64 -6.39 29.42
CA PRO A 85 8.53 -6.67 30.31
C PRO A 85 7.57 -7.65 29.62
N GLU A 86 7.17 -8.70 30.33
CA GLU A 86 6.11 -9.57 29.82
C GLU A 86 4.89 -8.69 29.50
N PRO A 87 4.28 -8.84 28.31
CA PRO A 87 3.09 -8.06 27.98
C PRO A 87 2.01 -8.38 29.01
N ASP A 88 1.25 -7.36 29.42
CA ASP A 88 0.18 -7.52 30.39
C ASP A 88 -0.69 -8.74 30.04
N GLU A 89 -0.87 -9.65 31.00
CA GLU A 89 -1.68 -10.83 30.80
C GLU A 89 -3.16 -10.44 30.67
N ASP A 90 -3.62 -10.27 29.42
CA ASP A 90 -5.05 -10.05 29.18
C ASP A 90 -5.87 -11.27 29.64
N THR A 91 -6.99 -11.01 30.32
CA THR A 91 -7.99 -12.03 30.63
C THR A 91 -8.55 -12.63 29.33
N LEU A 92 -8.99 -13.90 29.35
CA LEU A 92 -9.62 -14.55 28.18
C LEU A 92 -10.79 -13.74 27.60
N VAL A 93 -11.51 -13.00 28.44
CA VAL A 93 -12.60 -12.09 28.02
C VAL A 93 -12.04 -10.89 27.26
N GLN A 94 -10.98 -10.24 27.75
CA GLN A 94 -10.33 -9.11 27.09
C GLN A 94 -9.77 -9.49 25.72
N LYS A 95 -9.14 -10.69 25.61
CA LYS A 95 -8.69 -11.22 24.31
C LYS A 95 -9.85 -11.42 23.32
N LYS A 96 -10.99 -11.93 23.79
CA LYS A 96 -12.20 -12.08 22.97
C LYS A 96 -12.81 -10.73 22.57
N LEU A 97 -12.78 -9.73 23.44
CA LEU A 97 -13.27 -8.37 23.17
C LEU A 97 -12.41 -7.66 22.11
N LYS A 98 -11.08 -7.76 22.18
CA LYS A 98 -10.17 -7.24 21.14
C LYS A 98 -10.50 -7.85 19.76
N ASP A 99 -10.66 -9.17 19.69
CA ASP A 99 -11.05 -9.87 18.44
C ASP A 99 -12.43 -9.38 17.91
N LEU A 100 -13.37 -8.97 18.79
CA LEU A 100 -14.69 -8.45 18.43
C LEU A 100 -14.66 -6.99 17.94
N GLU A 101 -13.87 -6.14 18.59
CA GLU A 101 -13.63 -4.76 18.19
C GLU A 101 -13.03 -4.71 16.78
N ASP A 102 -12.01 -5.55 16.54
CA ASP A 102 -11.39 -5.71 15.23
C ASP A 102 -12.39 -6.18 14.16
N LEU A 103 -13.23 -7.18 14.47
CA LEU A 103 -14.24 -7.66 13.53
C LEU A 103 -15.25 -6.57 13.15
N LYS A 104 -15.75 -5.80 14.13
CA LYS A 104 -16.69 -4.69 13.87
C LYS A 104 -16.04 -3.61 13.01
N TYR A 105 -14.79 -3.26 13.30
CA TYR A 105 -14.01 -2.30 12.52
C TYR A 105 -13.83 -2.77 11.07
N VAL A 106 -13.36 -4.00 10.85
CA VAL A 106 -13.13 -4.52 9.50
C VAL A 106 -14.44 -4.61 8.71
N LYS A 107 -15.56 -5.03 9.33
CA LYS A 107 -16.90 -5.00 8.70
C LYS A 107 -17.32 -3.59 8.29
N HIS A 108 -17.13 -2.61 9.18
CA HIS A 108 -17.43 -1.22 8.87
C HIS A 108 -16.59 -0.72 7.68
N ARG A 109 -15.28 -1.02 7.68
CA ARG A 109 -14.39 -0.68 6.56
C ARG A 109 -14.80 -1.35 5.25
N LEU A 110 -15.21 -2.62 5.27
CA LEU A 110 -15.75 -3.32 4.11
C LEU A 110 -17.00 -2.63 3.54
N ASN A 111 -17.94 -2.25 4.41
CA ASN A 111 -19.16 -1.54 4.00
C ASN A 111 -18.84 -0.17 3.38
N VAL A 112 -17.91 0.59 3.96
CA VAL A 112 -17.45 1.87 3.39
C VAL A 112 -16.84 1.67 2.00
N GLU A 113 -16.04 0.62 1.80
CA GLU A 113 -15.49 0.30 0.46
C GLU A 113 -16.57 -0.10 -0.53
N ASN A 114 -17.53 -0.93 -0.13
CA ASN A 114 -18.66 -1.32 -0.99
C ASN A 114 -19.49 -0.11 -1.42
N GLN A 115 -19.81 0.82 -0.51
CA GLN A 115 -20.52 2.06 -0.85
C GLN A 115 -19.72 2.93 -1.82
N LYS A 116 -18.39 3.00 -1.68
CA LYS A 116 -17.53 3.72 -2.63
C LYS A 116 -17.49 3.04 -3.99
N ILE A 117 -17.46 1.71 -4.03
CA ILE A 117 -17.53 0.92 -5.26
C ILE A 117 -18.87 1.17 -5.96
N GLU A 118 -19.99 1.14 -5.23
CA GLU A 118 -21.32 1.43 -5.77
C GLU A 118 -21.41 2.84 -6.35
N LYS A 119 -20.93 3.85 -5.62
CA LYS A 119 -20.85 5.24 -6.12
C LYS A 119 -20.01 5.36 -7.38
N LEU A 120 -18.84 4.72 -7.42
CA LEU A 120 -17.99 4.71 -8.61
C LEU A 120 -18.62 3.96 -9.78
N ARG A 121 -19.32 2.85 -9.53
CA ARG A 121 -20.04 2.11 -10.57
C ARG A 121 -21.20 2.91 -11.13
N ALA A 122 -21.93 3.64 -10.28
CA ALA A 122 -23.02 4.49 -10.71
C ALA A 122 -22.55 5.64 -11.60
N THR A 123 -21.37 6.23 -11.33
CA THR A 123 -20.79 7.29 -12.18
C THR A 123 -20.15 6.73 -13.46
N LEU A 124 -19.54 5.55 -13.40
CA LEU A 124 -18.95 4.88 -14.55
C LEU A 124 -20.01 4.02 -15.28
N HIS A 125 -20.76 4.63 -16.20
CA HIS A 125 -21.84 4.01 -16.97
C HIS A 125 -21.50 2.72 -17.77
N PHE A 126 -20.23 2.28 -17.78
CA PHE A 126 -19.77 1.06 -18.47
C PHE A 126 -18.80 0.21 -17.62
N ALA A 127 -18.83 0.33 -16.29
CA ALA A 127 -17.94 -0.38 -15.39
C ALA A 127 -18.24 -1.86 -15.14
N ASP A 128 -19.26 -2.42 -15.80
CA ASP A 128 -19.40 -3.86 -15.88
C ASP A 128 -18.40 -4.39 -16.91
N THR A 129 -17.14 -4.48 -16.49
CA THR A 129 -16.02 -5.06 -17.26
C THR A 129 -16.20 -6.56 -17.55
N VAL A 130 -17.28 -7.16 -17.04
CA VAL A 130 -17.74 -8.53 -17.32
C VAL A 130 -19.01 -8.50 -18.19
N VAL A 131 -19.17 -7.49 -19.04
CA VAL A 131 -20.22 -7.52 -20.08
C VAL A 131 -19.87 -8.64 -21.05
N ALA A 132 -20.63 -9.73 -20.97
CA ALA A 132 -20.66 -10.77 -21.99
C ALA A 132 -20.73 -10.12 -23.38
N LYS A 133 -20.02 -10.70 -24.36
CA LYS A 133 -20.10 -10.22 -25.75
C LYS A 133 -21.53 -10.42 -26.25
N ASN A 134 -22.36 -9.38 -26.16
CA ASN A 134 -23.72 -9.41 -26.65
C ASN A 134 -23.70 -9.42 -28.19
N THR A 135 -24.49 -10.30 -28.79
CA THR A 135 -24.66 -10.45 -30.25
C THR A 135 -25.87 -9.66 -30.70
N HIS A 136 -25.71 -8.81 -31.72
CA HIS A 136 -26.83 -8.12 -32.36
C HIS A 136 -27.16 -8.81 -33.68
N THR A 137 -28.27 -9.55 -33.71
CA THR A 137 -28.77 -10.23 -34.92
C THR A 137 -29.72 -9.32 -35.67
N ILE A 138 -29.55 -9.23 -36.99
CA ILE A 138 -30.38 -8.42 -37.88
C ILE A 138 -31.14 -9.39 -38.78
N PHE A 139 -32.46 -9.20 -38.87
CA PHE A 139 -33.31 -10.01 -39.72
C PHE A 139 -33.54 -9.28 -41.05
N VAL A 140 -33.52 -10.04 -42.14
CA VAL A 140 -33.63 -9.55 -43.51
C VAL A 140 -34.55 -10.51 -44.26
N ASP A 141 -35.38 -9.99 -45.16
CA ASP A 141 -36.49 -10.74 -45.75
C ASP A 141 -36.02 -11.68 -46.88
N THR A 142 -34.96 -11.32 -47.60
CA THR A 142 -34.43 -12.13 -48.71
C THR A 142 -32.99 -12.58 -48.52
N GLU A 143 -32.65 -13.75 -49.05
CA GLU A 143 -31.30 -14.32 -48.95
C GLU A 143 -30.26 -13.50 -49.76
N GLN A 144 -30.69 -12.81 -50.81
CA GLN A 144 -29.83 -11.92 -51.60
C GLN A 144 -29.42 -10.70 -50.79
N GLU A 145 -30.37 -10.07 -50.07
CA GLU A 145 -30.09 -8.93 -49.20
C GLU A 145 -29.20 -9.32 -48.01
N ALA A 146 -29.35 -10.54 -47.48
CA ALA A 146 -28.47 -11.06 -46.43
C ALA A 146 -27.00 -11.17 -46.91
N LYS A 147 -26.77 -11.58 -48.17
CA LYS A 147 -25.42 -11.70 -48.75
C LYS A 147 -24.78 -10.35 -49.08
N SER A 148 -25.57 -9.34 -49.47
CA SER A 148 -25.08 -7.99 -49.80
C SER A 148 -25.23 -6.97 -48.65
N PHE A 149 -25.42 -7.43 -47.42
CA PHE A 149 -25.73 -6.57 -46.28
C PHE A 149 -24.56 -5.65 -45.91
N ASP A 150 -24.80 -4.33 -45.90
CA ASP A 150 -23.84 -3.31 -45.48
C ASP A 150 -24.35 -2.58 -44.22
N PRO A 151 -23.68 -2.75 -43.06
CA PRO A 151 -24.07 -2.08 -41.81
C PRO A 151 -24.08 -0.56 -41.91
N VAL A 152 -23.20 0.05 -42.71
CA VAL A 152 -23.10 1.52 -42.87
C VAL A 152 -24.38 2.07 -43.47
N LYS A 153 -24.84 1.44 -44.56
CA LYS A 153 -26.06 1.83 -45.28
C LYS A 153 -27.31 1.53 -44.46
N TYR A 154 -27.36 0.37 -43.81
CA TYR A 154 -28.51 -0.03 -43.00
C TYR A 154 -28.75 0.94 -41.83
N PHE A 155 -27.71 1.26 -41.06
CA PHE A 155 -27.84 2.17 -39.92
C PHE A 155 -27.80 3.66 -40.29
N LYS A 156 -27.37 3.99 -41.51
CA LYS A 156 -27.14 5.37 -41.99
C LYS A 156 -26.16 6.13 -41.08
N THR A 157 -25.11 5.43 -40.63
CA THR A 157 -24.10 5.92 -39.68
C THR A 157 -22.71 5.89 -40.33
N PRO A 158 -21.80 6.82 -39.99
CA PRO A 158 -20.43 6.75 -40.46
C PRO A 158 -19.71 5.48 -39.95
N LYS A 159 -18.76 4.97 -40.76
CA LYS A 159 -18.02 3.72 -40.48
C LYS A 159 -17.32 3.73 -39.11
N GLU A 160 -16.81 4.88 -38.68
CA GLU A 160 -16.06 5.06 -37.43
C GLU A 160 -16.87 4.78 -36.16
N VAL A 161 -18.20 4.85 -36.24
CA VAL A 161 -19.09 4.73 -35.08
C VAL A 161 -19.73 3.35 -34.98
N LEU A 162 -19.58 2.51 -36.02
CA LEU A 162 -20.14 1.16 -36.05
C LEU A 162 -19.61 0.27 -34.92
N ASP A 163 -18.34 0.42 -34.54
CA ASP A 163 -17.73 -0.36 -33.47
C ASP A 163 -18.26 0.03 -32.07
N ARG A 164 -18.82 1.23 -31.90
CA ARG A 164 -19.38 1.69 -30.62
C ARG A 164 -20.70 0.99 -30.37
N ARG A 165 -21.03 0.57 -29.14
CA ARG A 165 -22.32 -0.12 -28.87
C ARG A 165 -23.49 0.83 -28.58
N TYR A 166 -23.18 1.99 -28.05
CA TYR A 166 -24.15 3.00 -27.63
C TYR A 166 -23.91 4.29 -28.42
N ASN A 167 -24.95 5.12 -28.51
CA ASN A 167 -24.93 6.44 -29.14
C ASN A 167 -24.30 6.43 -30.55
N ARG A 168 -24.99 5.78 -31.50
CA ARG A 168 -24.64 5.75 -32.93
C ARG A 168 -25.52 6.76 -33.69
N PRO A 169 -25.15 8.05 -33.79
CA PRO A 169 -25.96 9.04 -34.46
C PRO A 169 -25.98 8.80 -35.99
N ARG A 170 -27.15 9.02 -36.59
CA ARG A 170 -27.30 9.00 -38.05
C ARG A 170 -26.63 10.23 -38.66
N ILE A 171 -26.25 10.13 -39.93
CA ILE A 171 -25.61 11.22 -40.68
C ILE A 171 -26.49 12.48 -40.69
N SER A 172 -27.81 12.31 -40.85
CA SER A 172 -28.77 13.43 -40.81
C SER A 172 -28.79 14.13 -39.45
N THR A 173 -28.70 13.38 -38.35
CA THR A 173 -28.67 13.93 -37.00
C THR A 173 -27.37 14.69 -36.76
N LEU A 174 -26.23 14.16 -37.22
CA LEU A 174 -24.93 14.83 -37.13
C LEU A 174 -24.91 16.18 -37.88
N GLN A 175 -25.65 16.29 -38.98
CA GLN A 175 -25.77 17.53 -39.74
C GLN A 175 -26.67 18.56 -39.03
N SER A 176 -27.72 18.13 -38.34
CA SER A 176 -28.68 19.02 -37.69
C SER A 176 -28.29 19.44 -36.26
N SER A 177 -27.59 18.58 -35.52
CA SER A 177 -27.31 18.81 -34.09
C SER A 177 -25.95 19.47 -33.85
N ALA A 178 -25.92 20.54 -33.08
CA ALA A 178 -24.68 21.13 -32.58
C ALA A 178 -24.09 20.26 -31.44
N ILE A 179 -22.77 20.06 -31.46
CA ILE A 179 -22.06 19.32 -30.41
C ILE A 179 -21.85 20.25 -29.20
N ILE A 180 -22.48 19.93 -28.07
CA ILE A 180 -22.50 20.81 -26.88
C ILE A 180 -21.25 20.62 -26.01
N ASN A 181 -20.67 19.41 -25.96
CA ASN A 181 -19.83 19.01 -24.82
C ASN A 181 -18.31 18.99 -25.07
N ALA A 182 -17.84 18.94 -26.32
CA ALA A 182 -16.40 18.88 -26.59
C ALA A 182 -16.07 19.54 -27.95
N GLY A 183 -15.69 20.82 -27.90
CA GLY A 183 -15.30 21.57 -29.09
C GLY A 183 -13.84 21.35 -29.50
N LYS A 184 -12.98 20.88 -28.59
CA LYS A 184 -11.54 20.66 -28.83
C LYS A 184 -11.12 19.22 -28.54
N LYS A 185 -10.08 18.77 -29.25
CA LYS A 185 -9.50 17.43 -29.09
C LYS A 185 -8.87 17.22 -27.72
N ASP A 186 -8.34 18.28 -27.10
CA ASP A 186 -7.65 18.17 -25.80
C ASP A 186 -8.64 17.97 -24.64
N ASP A 187 -9.84 18.56 -24.70
CA ASP A 187 -10.91 18.32 -23.73
C ASP A 187 -11.32 16.83 -23.70
N VAL A 188 -11.37 16.19 -24.87
CA VAL A 188 -11.66 14.75 -24.99
C VAL A 188 -10.55 13.90 -24.38
N LYS A 189 -9.29 14.27 -24.58
CA LYS A 189 -8.15 13.56 -23.97
C LYS A 189 -8.16 13.68 -22.46
N GLN A 190 -8.46 14.86 -21.93
CA GLN A 190 -8.55 15.09 -20.49
C GLN A 190 -9.67 14.25 -19.87
N ALA A 191 -10.86 14.26 -20.48
CA ALA A 191 -11.98 13.43 -20.03
C ALA A 191 -11.66 11.93 -20.08
N ASP A 192 -10.93 11.44 -21.11
CA ASP A 192 -10.51 10.04 -21.18
C ASP A 192 -9.45 9.71 -20.10
N HIS A 193 -8.53 10.63 -19.82
CA HIS A 193 -7.56 10.46 -18.74
C HIS A 193 -8.24 10.34 -17.37
N GLU A 194 -9.19 11.23 -17.07
CA GLU A 194 -9.99 11.18 -15.84
C GLU A 194 -10.78 9.87 -15.74
N ARG A 195 -11.41 9.45 -16.84
CA ARG A 195 -12.12 8.17 -16.92
C ARG A 195 -11.21 6.97 -16.60
N ARG A 196 -10.00 6.91 -17.19
CA ARG A 196 -9.01 5.86 -16.90
C ARG A 196 -8.58 5.86 -15.44
N LYS A 197 -8.38 7.04 -14.84
CA LYS A 197 -8.06 7.18 -13.42
C LYS A 197 -9.17 6.58 -12.56
N MET A 198 -10.43 6.91 -12.83
CA MET A 198 -11.59 6.38 -12.11
C MET A 198 -11.72 4.87 -12.24
N TYR A 199 -11.48 4.30 -13.43
CA TYR A 199 -11.42 2.86 -13.62
C TYR A 199 -10.29 2.19 -12.83
N SER A 200 -9.09 2.77 -12.84
CA SER A 200 -7.96 2.25 -12.06
C SER A 200 -8.24 2.26 -10.56
N GLU A 201 -8.97 3.28 -10.08
CA GLU A 201 -9.39 3.41 -8.70
C GLU A 201 -10.46 2.37 -8.33
N LEU A 202 -11.45 2.16 -9.21
CA LEU A 202 -12.48 1.15 -9.05
C LEU A 202 -11.86 -0.25 -8.90
N LEU A 203 -10.92 -0.63 -9.78
CA LEU A 203 -10.25 -1.92 -9.73
C LEU A 203 -9.50 -2.14 -8.41
N LYS A 204 -8.74 -1.13 -7.97
CA LYS A 204 -8.03 -1.18 -6.67
C LYS A 204 -9.00 -1.32 -5.50
N ARG A 205 -10.14 -0.61 -5.52
CA ARG A 205 -11.17 -0.75 -4.48
C ARG A 205 -11.81 -2.13 -4.48
N MET A 206 -12.11 -2.70 -5.65
CA MET A 206 -12.64 -4.06 -5.75
C MET A 206 -11.67 -5.11 -5.18
N GLN A 207 -10.37 -4.97 -5.45
CA GLN A 207 -9.34 -5.84 -4.87
C GLN A 207 -9.31 -5.69 -3.34
N ARG A 208 -9.28 -4.46 -2.83
CA ARG A 208 -9.30 -4.19 -1.38
C ARG A 208 -10.56 -4.74 -0.71
N ALA A 209 -11.74 -4.59 -1.32
CA ALA A 209 -12.98 -5.13 -0.79
C ALA A 209 -12.95 -6.66 -0.74
N LYS A 210 -12.34 -7.32 -1.74
CA LYS A 210 -12.12 -8.78 -1.73
C LYS A 210 -11.21 -9.21 -0.57
N GLU A 211 -10.11 -8.52 -0.36
CA GLU A 211 -9.18 -8.77 0.76
C GLU A 211 -9.88 -8.58 2.12
N LEU A 212 -10.56 -7.44 2.30
CA LEU A 212 -11.31 -7.15 3.53
C LEU A 212 -12.38 -8.21 3.79
N LYS A 213 -13.09 -8.66 2.75
CA LYS A 213 -14.07 -9.75 2.87
C LYS A 213 -13.44 -11.02 3.42
N ILE A 214 -12.27 -11.42 2.91
CA ILE A 214 -11.54 -12.60 3.38
C ILE A 214 -11.09 -12.43 4.84
N VAL A 215 -10.66 -11.23 5.24
CA VAL A 215 -10.30 -10.94 6.64
C VAL A 215 -11.52 -11.07 7.54
N VAL A 216 -12.68 -10.52 7.15
CA VAL A 216 -13.94 -10.69 7.88
C VAL A 216 -14.29 -12.16 8.04
N GLU A 217 -14.27 -12.93 6.95
CA GLU A 217 -14.57 -14.38 6.97
C GLU A 217 -13.62 -15.14 7.93
N LYS A 218 -12.32 -14.81 7.92
CA LYS A 218 -11.33 -15.43 8.82
C LYS A 218 -11.59 -15.09 10.28
N LEU A 219 -11.89 -13.82 10.59
CA LEU A 219 -12.21 -13.38 11.95
C LEU A 219 -13.52 -13.99 12.45
N GLU A 220 -14.53 -14.08 11.60
CA GLU A 220 -15.81 -14.74 11.91
C GLU A 220 -15.61 -16.22 12.22
N VAL A 221 -14.85 -16.95 11.38
CA VAL A 221 -14.55 -18.36 11.65
C VAL A 221 -13.76 -18.52 12.94
N ARG A 222 -12.75 -17.67 13.19
CA ARG A 222 -11.98 -17.70 14.44
C ARG A 222 -12.88 -17.47 15.65
N ARG A 223 -13.78 -16.49 15.60
CA ARG A 223 -14.78 -16.21 16.62
C ARG A 223 -15.70 -17.42 16.84
N ASN A 224 -16.29 -17.96 15.79
CA ASN A 224 -17.22 -19.10 15.88
C ASN A 224 -16.53 -20.36 16.44
N VAL A 225 -15.27 -20.60 16.07
CA VAL A 225 -14.46 -21.69 16.64
C VAL A 225 -14.16 -21.43 18.11
N ALA A 226 -13.81 -20.20 18.49
CA ALA A 226 -13.58 -19.84 19.89
C ALA A 226 -14.84 -19.99 20.75
N GLU A 227 -16.02 -19.63 20.24
CA GLU A 227 -17.31 -19.85 20.91
C GLU A 227 -17.65 -21.35 21.08
N SER A 228 -17.13 -22.21 20.19
CA SER A 228 -17.28 -23.67 20.32
C SER A 228 -16.29 -24.31 21.31
N LYS A 229 -15.24 -23.59 21.75
CA LYS A 229 -14.29 -24.07 22.78
C LYS A 229 -14.99 -24.08 24.14
N GLY A 230 -15.66 -25.19 24.44
CA GLY A 230 -16.47 -25.38 25.65
C GLY A 230 -17.71 -26.24 25.43
N LYS A 231 -18.10 -26.47 24.16
CA LYS A 231 -19.18 -27.40 23.81
C LYS A 231 -18.63 -28.81 23.62
N GLU A 232 -19.45 -29.81 23.91
CA GLU A 232 -19.12 -31.23 23.70
C GLU A 232 -18.85 -31.52 22.21
N LEU A 233 -19.69 -30.97 21.33
CA LEU A 233 -19.59 -31.14 19.89
C LEU A 233 -18.68 -30.07 19.28
N ARG A 234 -17.45 -30.47 18.96
CA ARG A 234 -16.48 -29.59 18.29
C ARG A 234 -16.64 -29.63 16.77
N PRO A 235 -16.51 -28.50 16.07
CA PRO A 235 -16.55 -28.47 14.62
C PRO A 235 -15.36 -29.19 14.01
N LYS A 236 -15.60 -29.99 12.96
CA LYS A 236 -14.55 -30.69 12.21
C LYS A 236 -14.02 -29.81 11.08
N LYS A 237 -12.71 -29.61 11.01
CA LYS A 237 -12.08 -28.83 9.93
C LYS A 237 -12.06 -29.65 8.64
N ILE A 238 -12.75 -29.18 7.60
CA ILE A 238 -12.78 -29.84 6.28
C ILE A 238 -11.62 -29.32 5.41
N ALA A 239 -11.43 -28.00 5.37
CA ALA A 239 -10.42 -27.37 4.54
C ALA A 239 -9.52 -26.44 5.36
N LYS A 240 -8.22 -26.46 5.03
CA LYS A 240 -7.25 -25.50 5.57
C LYS A 240 -7.50 -24.11 4.97
N GLY A 241 -7.16 -23.08 5.75
CA GLY A 241 -7.23 -21.70 5.27
C GLY A 241 -6.02 -21.39 4.41
N GLU A 242 -6.22 -20.60 3.38
CA GLU A 242 -5.18 -20.08 2.48
C GLU A 242 -5.04 -18.56 2.66
N PRO A 243 -4.04 -17.89 2.06
CA PRO A 243 -3.94 -16.43 2.14
C PRO A 243 -5.23 -15.73 1.71
N MET A 244 -5.85 -16.18 0.61
CA MET A 244 -7.06 -15.58 0.04
C MET A 244 -8.38 -16.33 0.33
N LYS A 245 -8.37 -17.29 1.28
CA LYS A 245 -9.56 -18.10 1.59
C LYS A 245 -9.62 -18.47 3.07
N ALA A 246 -10.78 -18.27 3.71
CA ALA A 246 -10.98 -18.67 5.09
C ALA A 246 -11.03 -20.21 5.24
N PRO A 247 -10.60 -20.77 6.39
CA PRO A 247 -10.72 -22.20 6.66
C PRO A 247 -12.19 -22.62 6.79
N ILE A 248 -12.53 -23.81 6.27
CA ILE A 248 -13.91 -24.33 6.28
C ILE A 248 -14.04 -25.38 7.38
N TYR A 249 -15.07 -25.20 8.22
CA TYR A 249 -15.42 -26.11 9.29
C TYR A 249 -16.85 -26.64 9.10
N LYS A 250 -17.08 -27.91 9.48
CA LYS A 250 -18.39 -28.54 9.57
C LYS A 250 -18.83 -28.57 11.03
N TRP A 251 -19.87 -27.82 11.36
CA TRP A 251 -20.54 -27.94 12.64
C TRP A 251 -21.52 -29.11 12.60
N ILE A 252 -21.59 -29.86 13.69
CA ILE A 252 -22.62 -30.88 13.89
C ILE A 252 -23.92 -30.14 14.18
N TYR A 253 -25.03 -30.60 13.59
CA TYR A 253 -26.32 -29.98 13.84
C TYR A 253 -26.74 -30.22 15.29
N GLU A 254 -26.91 -29.13 16.03
CA GLU A 254 -27.40 -29.12 17.40
C GLU A 254 -28.43 -27.99 17.51
N ARG A 255 -29.64 -28.31 17.97
CA ARG A 255 -30.67 -27.30 18.20
C ARG A 255 -30.26 -26.49 19.43
N LYS A 256 -30.04 -25.18 19.24
CA LYS A 256 -29.87 -24.25 20.36
C LYS A 256 -31.15 -24.31 21.21
N LYS A 257 -31.02 -24.70 22.48
CA LYS A 257 -32.10 -24.59 23.47
C LYS A 257 -32.38 -23.13 23.77
#